data_AF-A0A1F2QU78-F1
#
_entry.id   AF-A0A1F2QU78-F1
#
_cell.length_a   1.000
_cell.length_b   1.000
_cell.length_c   1.000
_cell.angle_alpha   90.00
_cell.angle_beta   90.00
_cell.angle_gamma   90.00
#
_symmetry.space_group_name_H-M   'P 1'
#
loop_
_entity.id
_entity.type
_entity.pdbx_description
1 polymer ?
#
loop_
_entity_poly.entity_id
_entity_poly.type
_entity_poly.pdbx_seq_one_letter_code
_entity_poly.pdbx_strand_id
1 'polypeptide(L)'
;MLWTAGTLPISGRFTKAQAIQGMDQILSLFPEGLTFTVTGITAEGERVAIEAESHGRHVSGKTYHNQYHFLMIVRNGKVAEFKEYLDTMHANDVLVGGAA
;
A
#
# COMPACT_ATOMS: atom_id res chain seq x y z
N MET A 1 -14.37 -1.13 -0.30
CA MET A 1 -13.82 -0.28 0.79
C MET A 1 -12.33 -0.57 0.90
N LEU A 2 -11.49 0.44 1.05
CA LEU A 2 -10.05 0.28 1.30
C LEU A 2 -9.74 0.66 2.75
N TRP A 3 -8.80 -0.04 3.38
CA TRP A 3 -8.30 0.31 4.70
C TRP A 3 -6.80 0.04 4.82
N THR A 4 -6.06 0.99 5.39
CA THR A 4 -4.62 0.86 5.67
C THR A 4 -4.38 0.93 7.18
N ALA A 5 -3.60 -0.01 7.70
CA ALA A 5 -3.31 -0.13 9.12
C ALA A 5 -2.53 1.06 9.69
N GLY A 6 -2.66 1.29 11.01
CA GLY A 6 -1.94 2.33 11.74
C GLY A 6 -2.66 3.67 11.82
N THR A 7 -1.90 4.72 12.10
CA THR A 7 -2.37 6.10 12.30
C THR A 7 -1.53 7.13 11.54
N LEU A 8 -0.85 6.70 10.48
CA LEU A 8 -0.11 7.60 9.59
C LEU A 8 -1.10 8.47 8.80
N PRO A 9 -0.66 9.58 8.19
CA PRO A 9 -1.49 10.35 7.26
C PRO A 9 -2.10 9.52 6.12
N ILE A 10 -1.46 8.40 5.77
CA ILE A 10 -1.92 7.44 4.75
C ILE A 10 -2.79 6.30 5.31
N SER A 11 -2.93 6.20 6.63
CA SER A 11 -3.73 5.17 7.29
C SER A 11 -5.21 5.55 7.37
N GLY A 12 -6.07 4.56 7.55
CA GLY A 12 -7.51 4.78 7.75
C GLY A 12 -8.37 4.14 6.66
N ARG A 13 -9.63 4.56 6.57
CA ARG A 13 -10.61 3.99 5.62
C ARG A 13 -10.85 4.94 4.46
N PHE A 14 -10.89 4.38 3.26
CA PHE A 14 -11.05 5.14 2.03
C PHE A 14 -12.15 4.56 1.15
N THR A 15 -12.87 5.45 0.48
CA THR A 15 -13.66 5.09 -0.71
C THR A 15 -12.73 4.75 -1.87
N LYS A 16 -13.27 4.11 -2.92
CA LYS A 16 -12.49 3.81 -4.13
C LYS A 16 -11.86 5.06 -4.75
N ALA A 17 -12.61 6.16 -4.81
CA ALA A 17 -12.13 7.42 -5.39
C ALA A 17 -10.98 8.01 -4.56
N GLN A 18 -11.13 8.05 -3.23
CA GLN A 18 -10.06 8.51 -2.32
C GLN A 18 -8.82 7.63 -2.41
N ALA A 19 -8.99 6.31 -2.51
CA ALA A 19 -7.87 5.37 -2.64
C ALA A 19 -7.07 5.59 -3.93
N ILE A 20 -7.75 5.77 -5.08
CA ILE A 20 -7.08 6.06 -6.36
C ILE A 20 -6.30 7.37 -6.27
N GLN A 21 -6.93 8.43 -5.74
CA GLN A 21 -6.28 9.72 -5.56
C GLN A 21 -5.06 9.63 -4.62
N GLY A 22 -5.19 8.90 -3.51
CA GLY A 22 -4.09 8.67 -2.57
C GLY A 22 -2.93 7.89 -3.18
N MET A 23 -3.21 6.86 -3.99
CA MET A 23 -2.20 6.14 -4.75
C MET A 23 -1.45 7.05 -5.73
N ASP A 24 -2.16 7.89 -6.48
CA ASP A 24 -1.52 8.84 -7.40
C ASP A 24 -0.60 9.82 -6.65
N GLN A 25 -1.03 10.31 -5.47
CA GLN A 25 -0.20 11.17 -4.61
C GLN A 25 1.06 10.45 -4.13
N ILE A 26 0.95 9.20 -3.67
CA ILE A 26 2.11 8.43 -3.21
C ILE A 26 3.07 8.13 -4.36
N LEU A 27 2.56 7.69 -5.52
CA LEU A 27 3.40 7.41 -6.69
C LEU A 27 4.13 8.64 -7.20
N SER A 28 3.55 9.83 -7.06
CA SER A 28 4.21 11.10 -7.41
C SER A 28 5.48 11.39 -6.60
N LEU A 29 5.63 10.75 -5.43
CA LEU A 29 6.83 10.85 -4.58
C LEU A 29 7.97 9.95 -5.03
N PHE A 30 7.78 9.17 -6.11
CA PHE A 30 8.77 8.24 -6.66
C PHE A 30 9.03 8.55 -8.14
N PRO A 31 10.00 9.44 -8.46
CA PRO A 31 10.26 9.88 -9.84
C PRO A 31 10.62 8.75 -10.81
N GLU A 32 11.28 7.71 -10.29
CA GLU A 32 11.68 6.50 -11.04
C GLU A 32 10.62 5.39 -10.94
N GLY A 33 9.49 5.67 -10.28
CA GLY A 33 8.44 4.71 -9.99
C GLY A 33 8.65 3.94 -8.69
N LEU A 34 7.56 3.32 -8.25
CA LEU A 34 7.51 2.40 -7.12
C LEU A 34 7.04 1.04 -7.63
N THR A 35 7.92 0.03 -7.55
CA THR A 35 7.62 -1.32 -8.02
C THR A 35 7.11 -2.17 -6.87
N PHE A 36 6.05 -2.93 -7.08
CA PHE A 36 5.57 -3.95 -6.14
C PHE A 36 5.84 -5.35 -6.69
N THR A 37 6.43 -6.20 -5.87
CA THR A 37 6.69 -7.61 -6.18
C THR A 37 5.83 -8.47 -5.26
N VAL A 38 4.91 -9.25 -5.83
CA VAL A 38 4.13 -10.23 -5.06
C VAL A 38 5.00 -11.47 -4.81
N THR A 39 5.15 -11.83 -3.55
CA THR A 39 5.99 -12.96 -3.11
C THR A 39 5.15 -14.18 -2.73
N GLY A 40 3.88 -13.99 -2.36
CA GLY A 40 2.99 -15.08 -1.97
C GLY A 40 1.53 -14.71 -2.15
N ILE A 41 0.71 -15.71 -2.53
CA ILE A 41 -0.75 -15.58 -2.60
C ILE A 41 -1.38 -16.84 -2.00
N THR A 42 -2.32 -16.66 -1.09
CA THR A 42 -3.23 -17.72 -0.61
C THR A 42 -4.68 -17.28 -0.83
N ALA A 43 -5.48 -18.11 -1.49
CA ALA A 43 -6.89 -17.85 -1.71
C ALA A 43 -7.75 -18.97 -1.10
N GLU A 44 -8.71 -18.59 -0.25
CA GLU A 44 -9.66 -19.51 0.38
C GLU A 44 -11.04 -18.83 0.52
N GLY A 45 -12.07 -19.44 -0.05
CA GLY A 45 -13.40 -18.83 -0.14
C GLY A 45 -13.37 -17.48 -0.84
N GLU A 46 -13.96 -16.45 -0.21
CA GLU A 46 -13.96 -15.08 -0.72
C GLU A 46 -12.68 -14.29 -0.40
N ARG A 47 -11.71 -14.89 0.31
CA ARG A 47 -10.56 -14.19 0.88
C ARG A 47 -9.30 -14.48 0.07
N VAL A 48 -8.53 -13.44 -0.23
CA VAL A 48 -7.20 -13.56 -0.85
C VAL A 48 -6.19 -12.82 0.02
N ALA A 49 -5.27 -13.57 0.61
CA ALA A 49 -4.11 -13.06 1.33
C ALA A 49 -2.92 -12.95 0.38
N ILE A 50 -2.24 -11.82 0.39
CA ILE A 50 -1.13 -11.50 -0.51
C ILE A 50 0.03 -10.99 0.32
N GLU A 51 1.20 -11.58 0.12
CA GLU A 51 2.46 -11.03 0.59
C GLU A 51 3.17 -10.34 -0.57
N ALA A 52 3.74 -9.16 -0.30
CA ALA A 52 4.45 -8.40 -1.30
C ALA A 52 5.55 -7.55 -0.67
N GLU A 53 6.46 -7.09 -1.50
CA GLU A 53 7.41 -6.04 -1.17
C GLU A 53 7.32 -4.91 -2.19
N SER A 54 7.63 -3.69 -1.78
CA SER A 54 7.75 -2.55 -2.69
C SER A 54 9.18 -2.06 -2.75
N HIS A 55 9.66 -1.56 -3.89
CA HIS A 55 10.97 -0.92 -4.00
C HIS A 55 10.89 0.33 -4.88
N GLY A 56 11.42 1.47 -4.38
CA GLY A 56 11.48 2.73 -5.11
C GLY A 56 12.41 3.76 -4.48
N ARG A 57 12.83 4.76 -5.26
CA ARG A 57 13.60 5.91 -4.79
C ARG A 57 12.66 7.08 -4.50
N HIS A 58 12.53 7.46 -3.22
CA HIS A 58 11.72 8.61 -2.81
C HIS A 58 12.37 9.91 -3.27
N VAL A 59 11.59 10.96 -3.56
CA VAL A 59 12.08 12.30 -3.97
C VAL A 59 13.15 12.88 -3.03
N SER A 60 13.11 12.51 -1.75
CA SER A 60 14.13 12.88 -0.75
C SER A 60 15.52 12.26 -0.95
N GLY A 61 15.66 11.32 -1.89
CA GLY A 61 16.86 10.48 -2.07
C GLY A 61 16.88 9.20 -1.23
N LYS A 62 16.00 9.05 -0.23
CA LYS A 62 15.88 7.80 0.56
C LYS A 62 15.35 6.64 -0.29
N THR A 63 15.83 5.42 -0.02
CA THR A 63 15.25 4.19 -0.59
C THR A 63 13.99 3.83 0.21
N TYR A 64 12.89 3.57 -0.50
CA TYR A 64 11.71 2.95 0.08
C TYR A 64 11.67 1.48 -0.34
N HIS A 65 11.98 0.60 0.61
CA HIS A 65 11.78 -0.85 0.49
C HIS A 65 10.91 -1.34 1.64
N ASN A 66 9.63 -1.59 1.40
CA ASN A 66 8.68 -1.95 2.45
C ASN A 66 8.07 -3.34 2.18
N GLN A 67 7.70 -4.03 3.25
CA GLN A 67 7.05 -5.33 3.24
C GLN A 67 5.57 -5.18 3.54
N TYR A 68 4.75 -5.93 2.83
CA TYR A 68 3.31 -5.80 2.85
C TYR A 68 2.62 -7.13 3.07
N HIS A 69 1.50 -7.05 3.77
CA HIS A 69 0.44 -8.03 3.66
C HIS A 69 -0.84 -7.32 3.22
N PHE A 70 -1.41 -7.77 2.11
CA PHE A 70 -2.72 -7.34 1.67
C PHE A 70 -3.75 -8.44 1.89
N LEU A 71 -4.93 -8.05 2.35
CA LEU A 71 -6.07 -8.94 2.44
C LEU A 71 -7.22 -8.39 1.60
N MET A 72 -7.61 -9.14 0.58
CA MET A 72 -8.75 -8.82 -0.26
C MET A 72 -9.95 -9.71 0.04
N ILE A 73 -11.14 -9.12 -0.01
CA ILE A 73 -12.40 -9.86 -0.10
C ILE A 73 -12.93 -9.71 -1.52
N VAL A 74 -13.13 -10.82 -2.23
CA VAL A 74 -13.62 -10.87 -3.60
C VAL A 74 -15.01 -11.48 -3.62
N ARG A 75 -15.98 -10.74 -4.17
CA ARG A 75 -17.38 -11.15 -4.31
C ARG A 75 -17.86 -10.85 -5.71
N ASN A 76 -18.55 -11.80 -6.35
CA ASN A 76 -19.10 -11.61 -7.70
C ASN A 76 -18.05 -11.10 -8.71
N GLY A 77 -16.83 -11.64 -8.64
CA GLY A 77 -15.72 -11.26 -9.52
C GLY A 77 -15.15 -9.86 -9.28
N LYS A 78 -15.51 -9.18 -8.18
CA LYS A 78 -15.03 -7.82 -7.85
C LYS A 78 -14.41 -7.77 -6.46
N VAL A 79 -13.40 -6.92 -6.30
CA VAL A 79 -12.84 -6.60 -4.98
C VAL A 79 -13.87 -5.78 -4.18
N ALA A 80 -14.42 -6.38 -3.14
CA ALA A 80 -15.37 -5.75 -2.23
C ALA A 80 -14.64 -4.99 -1.11
N GLU A 81 -13.56 -5.58 -0.58
CA GLU A 81 -12.72 -4.99 0.47
C GLU A 81 -11.24 -5.23 0.16
N PHE A 82 -10.40 -4.27 0.55
CA PHE A 82 -8.95 -4.34 0.45
C PHE A 82 -8.37 -3.77 1.73
N LYS A 83 -7.54 -4.56 2.42
CA LYS A 83 -6.84 -4.17 3.64
C LYS A 83 -5.35 -4.22 3.39
N GLU A 84 -4.65 -3.20 3.83
CA GLU A 84 -3.21 -3.05 3.70
C GLU A 84 -2.57 -3.03 5.08
N TYR A 85 -1.62 -3.94 5.27
CA TYR A 85 -0.69 -3.98 6.38
C TYR A 85 0.72 -3.81 5.81
N LEU A 86 1.54 -3.01 6.47
CA LEU A 86 2.89 -2.66 6.04
C LEU A 86 3.76 -2.33 7.26
N ASP A 87 5.07 -2.20 7.06
CA ASP A 87 5.93 -1.58 8.07
C ASP A 87 5.58 -0.08 8.16
N THR A 88 4.81 0.26 9.20
CA THR A 88 4.34 1.63 9.42
C THR A 88 5.44 2.56 9.90
N MET A 89 6.49 2.06 10.55
CA MET A 89 7.62 2.88 10.99
C MET A 89 8.44 3.30 9.77
N HIS A 90 8.76 2.34 8.89
CA HIS A 90 9.50 2.64 7.66
C HIS A 90 8.69 3.54 6.71
N ALA A 91 7.39 3.29 6.59
CA ALA A 91 6.48 4.19 5.86
C ALA A 91 6.50 5.61 6.42
N ASN A 92 6.45 5.76 7.75
CA ASN A 92 6.57 7.08 8.37
C ASN A 92 7.91 7.75 8.02
N ASP A 93 9.03 7.05 8.17
CA ASP A 93 10.37 7.64 8.05
C ASP A 93 10.70 8.11 6.63
N VAL A 94 10.13 7.45 5.62
CA VAL A 94 10.38 7.75 4.21
C VAL A 94 9.26 8.57 3.58
N LEU A 95 7.99 8.21 3.77
CA LEU A 95 6.86 8.87 3.09
C LEU A 95 6.41 10.14 3.82
N VAL A 96 6.45 10.15 5.15
CA VAL A 96 5.96 11.28 5.96
C VAL A 96 7.11 12.18 6.38
N GLY A 97 8.14 11.60 7.01
CA GLY A 97 9.33 12.31 7.49
C GLY A 97 10.41 12.53 6.43
N GLY A 98 10.23 11.98 5.22
CA GLY A 98 11.11 12.23 4.08
C GLY A 98 10.65 13.39 3.19
N ALA A 99 9.42 13.89 3.34
CA ALA A 99 8.95 15.07 2.64
C ALA A 99 9.48 16.33 3.33
N ALA A 100 10.67 16.76 2.94
CA ALA A 100 11.24 18.08 3.28
C ALA A 100 11.15 18.99 2.05
#